data_AF-A0A1M6PZB4-F1
#
_entry.id   AF-A0A1M6PZB4-F1
#
_cell.length_a   1.000
_cell.length_b   1.000
_cell.length_c   1.000
_cell.angle_alpha   90.00
_cell.angle_beta   90.00
_cell.angle_gamma   90.00
#
_symmetry.space_group_name_H-M   'P 1'
#
loop_
_entity.id
_entity.type
_entity.pdbx_description
1 polymer ?
#
loop_
_entity_poly.entity_id
_entity_poly.type
_entity_poly.pdbx_seq_one_letter_code
_entity_poly.pdbx_strand_id
1 'polypeptide(L)'
;MASKRLFSKTKKRKEPKTLILGVHGLGNKPSHATLKLWWKKALVEGLKKIEGAPKTFQFEMVYWADIMYPHSLNPRIKNPDHDLHIEEPYIAEPIPTPTIRYTPWHLAKLGFNKMKEIAFLSKNGLANYRLPFNFVVKQSFKDLDAYYNEDQTKAEFMDQLPVKSLIRNRLRRLLYKNRHKRILIVAHSMGSIITYDVLYLLQNIYEIDTFVSMGSPLGLPLIRENIANEHQLDYKEGTLLPTPESINNWYNLSDKEDHFAVFDELAEFFAPNSKEIKPIDHLVDNDYKNWVTNNAHKSYGYLRTPEMGRIVADFLNKKPDTVWEKTKKLLKDTLSKLD
;
A
#
# COMPACT_ATOMS: atom_id res chain seq x y z
N MET A 1 50.93 -20.76 35.98
CA MET A 1 49.66 -20.00 35.94
C MET A 1 49.88 -18.70 35.19
N ALA A 2 49.41 -18.61 33.94
CA ALA A 2 49.37 -17.34 33.20
C ALA A 2 48.01 -17.27 32.50
N SER A 3 47.10 -16.50 33.11
CA SER A 3 45.72 -16.37 32.66
C SER A 3 45.65 -15.47 31.43
N LYS A 4 45.19 -16.05 30.32
CA LYS A 4 44.83 -15.36 29.08
C LYS A 4 43.64 -14.43 29.34
N ARG A 5 43.86 -13.12 29.42
CA ARG A 5 42.80 -12.12 29.23
C ARG A 5 42.68 -11.80 27.73
N LEU A 6 41.90 -12.61 27.01
CA LEU A 6 41.37 -12.21 25.71
C LEU A 6 40.23 -11.22 25.96
N PHE A 7 40.46 -9.94 25.66
CA PHE A 7 39.40 -8.94 25.61
C PHE A 7 38.48 -9.24 24.42
N SER A 8 37.36 -9.91 24.71
CA SER A 8 36.21 -9.99 23.82
C SER A 8 35.60 -8.60 23.66
N LYS A 9 36.02 -7.86 22.64
CA LYS A 9 35.27 -6.71 22.13
C LYS A 9 34.04 -7.25 21.41
N THR A 10 32.94 -7.43 22.14
CA THR A 10 31.62 -7.61 21.55
C THR A 10 31.29 -6.35 20.75
N LYS A 11 31.49 -6.41 19.43
CA LYS A 11 31.04 -5.40 18.47
C LYS A 11 29.52 -5.30 18.64
N LYS A 12 29.01 -4.28 19.36
CA LYS A 12 27.58 -3.95 19.40
C LYS A 12 27.12 -3.84 17.94
N ARG A 13 26.33 -4.81 17.49
CA ARG A 13 25.77 -4.84 16.13
C ARG A 13 24.85 -3.61 16.04
N LYS A 14 25.16 -2.67 15.13
CA LYS A 14 24.25 -1.55 14.84
C LYS A 14 22.92 -2.14 14.37
N GLU A 15 21.83 -1.73 15.00
CA GLU A 15 20.48 -2.13 14.58
C GLU A 15 20.30 -1.83 13.08
N PRO A 16 19.61 -2.71 12.33
CA PRO A 16 19.35 -2.45 10.92
C PRO A 16 18.53 -1.17 10.81
N LYS A 17 19.01 -0.23 10.00
CA LYS A 17 18.28 1.02 9.73
C LYS A 17 16.90 0.66 9.19
N THR A 18 15.87 1.36 9.65
CA THR A 18 14.50 1.19 9.15
C THR A 18 14.26 2.10 7.94
N LEU A 19 13.34 1.70 7.06
CA LEU A 19 12.87 2.49 5.94
C LEU A 19 11.38 2.27 5.72
N ILE A 20 10.65 3.36 5.53
CA ILE A 20 9.27 3.33 5.05
C ILE A 20 9.26 3.68 3.56
N LEU A 21 8.63 2.85 2.74
CA LEU A 21 8.40 3.08 1.32
C LEU A 21 6.93 3.43 1.09
N GLY A 22 6.65 4.59 0.50
CA GLY A 22 5.32 4.93 0.00
C GLY A 22 5.16 4.52 -1.47
N VAL A 23 4.02 3.91 -1.84
CA VAL A 23 3.65 3.61 -3.22
C VAL A 23 2.31 4.29 -3.52
N HIS A 24 2.30 5.29 -4.40
CA HIS A 24 1.09 6.07 -4.68
C HIS A 24 0.14 5.34 -5.65
N GLY A 25 -1.13 5.75 -5.63
CA GLY A 25 -2.17 5.27 -6.55
C GLY A 25 -2.21 6.01 -7.90
N LEU A 26 -3.28 5.71 -8.66
CA LEU A 26 -3.57 6.15 -10.04
C LEU A 26 -3.61 7.66 -10.22
N GLY A 27 -3.44 8.11 -11.45
CA GLY A 27 -3.55 9.49 -11.87
C GLY A 27 -2.23 10.25 -11.76
N ASN A 28 -2.19 11.42 -12.41
CA ASN A 28 -1.03 12.31 -12.31
C ASN A 28 -0.79 12.73 -10.85
N LYS A 29 0.44 13.13 -10.55
CA LYS A 29 0.89 13.52 -9.22
C LYS A 29 1.68 14.82 -9.29
N PRO A 30 1.75 15.58 -8.18
CA PRO A 30 2.79 16.60 -8.06
C PRO A 30 4.18 15.95 -8.18
N SER A 31 5.22 16.76 -8.32
CA SER A 31 6.59 16.26 -8.46
C SER A 31 6.97 15.28 -7.35
N HIS A 32 7.91 14.37 -7.65
CA HIS A 32 8.39 13.35 -6.71
C HIS A 32 8.72 13.93 -5.32
N ALA A 33 9.48 15.03 -5.28
CA ALA A 33 9.86 15.71 -4.05
C ALA A 33 8.64 16.23 -3.27
N THR A 34 7.66 16.81 -3.96
CA THR A 34 6.44 17.37 -3.36
C THR A 34 5.58 16.25 -2.78
N LEU A 35 5.30 15.20 -3.56
CA LEU A 35 4.48 14.07 -3.09
C LEU A 35 5.14 13.37 -1.89
N LYS A 36 6.45 13.14 -1.98
CA LYS A 36 7.24 12.54 -0.89
C LYS A 36 7.16 13.38 0.38
N LEU A 37 7.28 14.70 0.28
CA LEU A 37 7.18 15.61 1.41
C LEU A 37 5.78 15.56 2.02
N TRP A 38 4.74 15.63 1.20
CA TRP A 38 3.35 15.62 1.64
C TRP A 38 2.94 14.32 2.34
N TRP A 39 3.30 13.16 1.78
CA TRP A 39 3.09 11.87 2.44
C TRP A 39 3.83 11.77 3.77
N LYS A 40 5.09 12.24 3.80
CA LYS A 40 5.87 12.23 5.04
C LYS A 40 5.23 13.12 6.11
N LYS A 41 4.68 14.28 5.75
CA LYS A 41 3.97 15.16 6.70
C LYS A 41 2.71 14.48 7.25
N ALA A 42 1.90 13.87 6.40
CA ALA A 42 0.70 13.14 6.83
C ALA A 42 1.04 11.98 7.79
N LEU A 43 2.09 11.19 7.48
CA LEU A 43 2.57 10.14 8.39
C LEU A 43 3.03 10.69 9.74
N VAL A 44 3.70 11.85 9.76
CA VAL A 44 4.11 12.50 11.01
C VAL A 44 2.89 12.94 11.82
N GLU A 45 1.81 13.39 11.18
CA GLU A 45 0.56 13.70 11.88
C GLU A 45 -0.06 12.46 12.51
N GLY A 46 -0.12 11.34 11.80
CA GLY A 46 -0.58 10.06 12.36
C GLY A 46 0.28 9.63 13.56
N LEU A 47 1.60 9.73 13.45
CA LEU A 47 2.53 9.38 14.55
C LEU A 47 2.37 10.29 15.78
N LYS A 48 2.05 11.58 15.59
CA LYS A 48 1.81 12.49 16.73
C LYS A 48 0.61 12.09 17.58
N LYS A 49 -0.31 11.27 17.04
CA LYS A 49 -1.47 10.73 17.75
C LYS A 49 -1.09 9.54 18.65
N ILE A 50 0.14 9.04 18.54
CA ILE A 50 0.62 7.87 19.28
C ILE A 50 1.66 8.28 20.32
N GLU A 51 1.34 8.02 21.58
CA GLU A 51 2.25 8.27 22.69
C GLU A 51 3.55 7.46 22.56
N GLY A 52 4.69 8.10 22.79
CA GLY A 52 6.00 7.44 22.70
C GLY A 52 6.48 7.11 21.28
N ALA A 53 5.75 7.52 20.24
CA ALA A 53 6.15 7.26 18.86
C ALA A 53 7.43 8.01 18.45
N PRO A 54 8.32 7.39 17.64
CA PRO A 54 9.51 8.07 17.13
C PRO A 54 9.16 9.26 16.24
N LYS A 55 9.84 10.39 16.48
CA LYS A 55 9.59 11.65 15.76
C LYS A 55 10.22 11.72 14.37
N THR A 56 11.15 10.81 14.07
CA THR A 56 11.93 10.84 12.83
C THR A 56 12.07 9.44 12.25
N PHE A 57 11.91 9.33 10.93
CA PHE A 57 12.09 8.10 10.18
C PHE A 57 12.58 8.39 8.77
N GLN A 58 13.19 7.36 8.15
CA GLN A 58 13.53 7.40 6.74
C GLN A 58 12.29 7.07 5.91
N PHE A 59 12.04 7.87 4.90
CA PHE A 59 10.91 7.71 3.99
C PHE A 59 11.39 7.89 2.56
N GLU A 60 11.01 6.97 1.68
CA GLU A 60 11.20 7.08 0.23
C GLU A 60 9.88 6.86 -0.49
N MET A 61 9.76 7.45 -1.67
CA MET A 61 8.56 7.36 -2.50
C MET A 61 8.88 6.57 -3.75
N VAL A 62 8.16 5.47 -3.97
CA VAL A 62 8.07 4.76 -5.23
C VAL A 62 7.19 5.60 -6.16
N TYR A 63 7.83 6.55 -6.84
CA TYR A 63 7.17 7.46 -7.75
C TYR A 63 7.18 6.89 -9.16
N TRP A 64 6.00 6.60 -9.68
CA TRP A 64 5.83 6.00 -10.99
C TRP A 64 5.01 6.88 -11.96
N ALA A 65 4.40 7.97 -11.47
CA ALA A 65 3.60 8.87 -12.31
C ALA A 65 4.37 9.45 -13.50
N ASP A 66 5.68 9.69 -13.38
CA ASP A 66 6.55 10.13 -14.47
C ASP A 66 6.69 9.12 -15.64
N ILE A 67 6.28 7.86 -15.47
CA ILE A 67 6.19 6.90 -16.59
C ILE A 67 4.96 7.19 -17.45
N MET A 68 3.86 7.61 -16.81
CA MET A 68 2.55 7.78 -17.46
C MET A 68 2.27 9.22 -17.87
N TYR A 69 2.93 10.17 -17.23
CA TYR A 69 2.64 11.60 -17.32
C TYR A 69 3.94 12.38 -17.60
N PRO A 70 4.04 13.07 -18.74
CA PRO A 70 5.25 13.83 -19.09
C PRO A 70 5.47 15.04 -18.18
N HIS A 71 4.40 15.60 -17.63
CA HIS A 71 4.44 16.76 -16.74
C HIS A 71 3.72 16.46 -15.43
N SER A 72 4.40 16.69 -14.31
CA SER A 72 3.79 16.62 -12.98
C SER A 72 2.83 17.77 -12.75
N LEU A 73 1.83 17.55 -11.89
CA LEU A 73 0.97 18.62 -11.41
C LEU A 73 1.77 19.68 -10.65
N ASN A 74 1.35 20.94 -10.72
CA ASN A 74 2.09 22.08 -10.22
C ASN A 74 1.33 22.81 -9.11
N PRO A 75 1.82 22.80 -7.86
CA PRO A 75 1.19 23.48 -6.72
C PRO A 75 1.01 25.01 -6.88
N ARG A 76 1.76 25.62 -7.81
CA ARG A 76 1.68 27.06 -8.11
C ARG A 76 0.49 27.40 -9.01
N ILE A 77 -0.05 26.44 -9.75
CA ILE A 77 -1.19 26.66 -10.64
C ILE A 77 -2.47 26.65 -9.81
N LYS A 78 -3.14 27.80 -9.74
CA LYS A 78 -4.40 27.98 -8.97
C LYS A 78 -5.65 27.91 -9.83
N ASN A 79 -5.52 28.06 -11.15
CA ASN A 79 -6.65 27.93 -12.07
C ASN A 79 -7.16 26.47 -12.06
N PRO A 80 -8.41 26.21 -11.62
CA PRO A 80 -8.97 24.85 -11.61
C PRO A 80 -9.12 24.23 -12.99
N ASP A 81 -9.25 25.05 -14.04
CA ASP A 81 -9.45 24.57 -15.41
C ASP A 81 -8.14 24.20 -16.12
N HIS A 82 -6.99 24.31 -15.44
CA HIS A 82 -5.70 23.97 -16.03
C HIS A 82 -5.36 22.50 -15.78
N ASP A 83 -4.93 21.77 -16.82
CA ASP A 83 -4.55 20.34 -16.78
C ASP A 83 -3.53 19.93 -15.71
N LEU A 84 -2.70 20.87 -15.23
CA LEU A 84 -1.65 20.64 -14.24
C LEU A 84 -2.04 21.16 -12.86
N HIS A 85 -3.30 21.58 -12.68
CA HIS A 85 -3.86 21.97 -11.40
C HIS A 85 -3.92 20.78 -10.44
N ILE A 86 -3.72 21.06 -9.15
CA ILE A 86 -3.89 20.08 -8.09
C ILE A 86 -5.20 20.39 -7.39
N GLU A 87 -6.25 19.66 -7.77
CA GLU A 87 -7.59 19.76 -7.16
C GLU A 87 -7.53 19.47 -5.64
N GLU A 88 -6.74 18.46 -5.27
CA GLU A 88 -6.68 17.93 -3.92
C GLU A 88 -5.24 17.92 -3.38
N PRO A 89 -4.69 19.10 -3.01
CA PRO A 89 -3.36 19.19 -2.45
C PRO A 89 -3.33 18.66 -1.01
N TYR A 90 -2.15 18.30 -0.53
CA TYR A 90 -2.01 18.02 0.90
C TYR A 90 -2.32 19.26 1.72
N ILE A 91 -3.16 19.06 2.73
CA ILE A 91 -3.49 20.01 3.78
C ILE A 91 -3.25 19.32 5.12
N ALA A 92 -2.63 20.03 6.07
CA ALA A 92 -2.52 19.54 7.43
C ALA A 92 -3.91 19.43 8.06
N GLU A 93 -4.09 18.53 9.03
CA GLU A 93 -5.32 18.42 9.81
C GLU A 93 -5.53 19.73 10.58
N PRO A 94 -6.54 20.56 10.24
CA PRO A 94 -6.71 21.87 10.85
C PRO A 94 -7.09 21.77 12.34
N ILE A 95 -7.88 20.76 12.69
CA ILE A 95 -8.38 20.47 14.03
C ILE A 95 -8.38 18.94 14.19
N PRO A 96 -7.86 18.37 15.31
CA PRO A 96 -7.99 16.95 15.58
C PRO A 96 -9.44 16.51 15.45
N THR A 97 -9.73 15.70 14.44
CA THR A 97 -11.11 15.32 14.13
C THR A 97 -11.63 14.44 15.27
N PRO A 98 -12.73 14.81 15.97
CA PRO A 98 -13.34 13.92 16.95
C PRO A 98 -13.83 12.67 16.24
N THR A 99 -13.82 11.52 16.92
CA THR A 99 -14.34 10.28 16.35
C THR A 99 -15.77 10.47 15.86
N ILE A 100 -16.00 10.33 14.55
CA ILE A 100 -17.32 10.53 13.96
C ILE A 100 -18.25 9.46 14.53
N ARG A 101 -19.27 9.90 15.28
CA ARG A 101 -20.36 9.02 15.73
C ARG A 101 -21.37 8.89 14.60
N TYR A 102 -21.36 7.76 13.91
CA TYR A 102 -22.38 7.45 12.92
C TYR A 102 -23.75 7.27 13.59
N THR A 103 -24.76 7.98 13.11
CA THR A 103 -26.14 7.70 13.52
C THR A 103 -26.63 6.41 12.86
N PRO A 104 -27.66 5.72 13.42
CA PRO A 104 -28.24 4.53 12.78
C PRO A 104 -28.66 4.76 11.33
N TRP A 105 -29.17 5.96 11.02
CA TRP A 105 -29.57 6.34 9.66
C TRP A 105 -28.36 6.48 8.72
N HIS A 106 -27.25 7.05 9.20
CA HIS A 106 -25.99 7.08 8.44
C HIS A 106 -25.46 5.68 8.18
N LEU A 107 -25.48 4.79 9.18
CA LEU A 107 -25.06 3.39 9.00
C LEU A 107 -25.93 2.65 7.97
N ALA A 108 -27.24 2.84 8.01
CA ALA A 108 -28.15 2.28 7.00
C ALA A 108 -27.84 2.82 5.60
N LYS A 109 -27.60 4.13 5.47
CA LYS A 109 -27.19 4.75 4.20
C LYS A 109 -25.87 4.20 3.67
N LEU A 110 -24.86 4.05 4.54
CA LEU A 110 -23.57 3.45 4.17
C LEU A 110 -23.74 2.00 3.70
N GLY A 111 -24.53 1.20 4.41
CA GLY A 111 -24.83 -0.18 4.01
C GLY A 111 -25.52 -0.26 2.65
N PHE A 112 -26.49 0.62 2.40
CA PHE A 112 -27.18 0.71 1.12
C PHE A 112 -26.25 1.14 -0.04
N ASN A 113 -25.38 2.12 0.20
CA ASN A 113 -24.39 2.55 -0.78
C ASN A 113 -23.38 1.43 -1.09
N LYS A 114 -22.85 0.76 -0.05
CA LYS A 114 -21.96 -0.40 -0.19
C LYS A 114 -22.61 -1.50 -1.05
N MET A 115 -23.89 -1.83 -0.80
CA MET A 115 -24.62 -2.81 -1.62
C MET A 115 -24.74 -2.40 -3.10
N LYS A 116 -25.01 -1.12 -3.38
CA LYS A 116 -25.07 -0.60 -4.75
C LYS A 116 -23.71 -0.68 -5.45
N GLU A 117 -22.65 -0.30 -4.75
CA GLU A 117 -21.29 -0.33 -5.27
C GLU A 117 -20.80 -1.76 -5.52
N ILE A 118 -21.07 -2.69 -4.61
CA ILE A 118 -20.80 -4.12 -4.81
C ILE A 118 -21.52 -4.63 -6.06
N ALA A 119 -22.81 -4.30 -6.23
CA ALA A 119 -23.57 -4.70 -7.41
C ALA A 119 -22.97 -4.11 -8.70
N PHE A 120 -22.58 -2.82 -8.69
CA PHE A 120 -21.99 -2.13 -9.84
C PHE A 120 -20.58 -2.65 -10.19
N LEU A 121 -19.73 -2.87 -9.19
CA LEU A 121 -18.34 -3.32 -9.34
C LEU A 121 -18.21 -4.85 -9.44
N SER A 122 -19.32 -5.59 -9.33
CA SER A 122 -19.37 -7.00 -9.69
C SER A 122 -19.08 -7.20 -11.18
N LYS A 123 -18.65 -8.40 -11.57
CA LYS A 123 -18.40 -8.76 -12.98
C LYS A 123 -19.61 -8.44 -13.88
N ASN A 124 -20.81 -8.76 -13.41
CA ASN A 124 -22.05 -8.52 -14.15
C ASN A 124 -22.41 -7.03 -14.24
N GLY A 125 -22.12 -6.25 -13.19
CA GLY A 125 -22.35 -4.81 -13.18
C GLY A 125 -21.45 -4.08 -14.18
N LEU A 126 -20.14 -4.39 -14.16
CA LEU A 126 -19.16 -3.80 -15.08
C LEU A 126 -19.41 -4.20 -16.55
N ALA A 127 -19.89 -5.42 -16.81
CA ALA A 127 -20.24 -5.86 -18.16
C ALA A 127 -21.48 -5.16 -18.74
N ASN A 128 -22.45 -4.79 -17.89
CA ASN A 128 -23.73 -4.22 -18.31
C ASN A 128 -23.75 -2.68 -18.35
N TYR A 129 -22.88 -2.00 -17.59
CA TYR A 129 -22.84 -0.54 -17.56
C TYR A 129 -21.93 0.07 -18.64
N ARG A 130 -22.51 0.29 -19.83
CA ARG A 130 -21.96 1.20 -20.85
C ARG A 130 -22.16 2.68 -20.41
N LEU A 131 -21.26 3.21 -19.55
CA LEU A 131 -20.96 4.64 -19.19
C LEU A 131 -21.95 5.44 -18.29
N PRO A 132 -21.55 6.57 -17.61
CA PRO A 132 -20.23 7.21 -17.43
C PRO A 132 -19.85 7.61 -15.96
N PHE A 133 -18.57 7.47 -15.59
CA PHE A 133 -17.97 8.16 -14.42
C PHE A 133 -16.85 9.07 -14.97
N ASN A 134 -17.11 10.37 -15.07
CA ASN A 134 -16.51 11.19 -16.14
C ASN A 134 -15.10 11.76 -15.90
N PHE A 135 -14.40 11.42 -14.81
CA PHE A 135 -13.00 11.85 -14.67
C PHE A 135 -12.11 10.79 -14.00
N VAL A 136 -12.43 10.37 -12.78
CA VAL A 136 -11.61 9.39 -12.03
C VAL A 136 -11.62 8.02 -12.70
N VAL A 137 -12.76 7.52 -13.16
CA VAL A 137 -12.84 6.21 -13.81
C VAL A 137 -12.21 6.22 -15.21
N LYS A 138 -12.34 7.29 -16.01
CA LYS A 138 -11.59 7.40 -17.28
C LYS A 138 -10.08 7.38 -17.06
N GLN A 139 -9.60 8.07 -16.03
CA GLN A 139 -8.18 8.07 -15.67
C GLN A 139 -7.73 6.73 -15.06
N SER A 140 -8.55 6.16 -14.18
CA SER A 140 -8.33 4.85 -13.56
C SER A 140 -8.30 3.75 -14.62
N PHE A 141 -9.17 3.82 -15.63
CA PHE A 141 -9.11 2.92 -16.77
C PHE A 141 -7.81 3.13 -17.53
N LYS A 142 -7.40 4.35 -17.87
CA LYS A 142 -6.14 4.55 -18.62
C LYS A 142 -4.93 3.93 -17.93
N ASP A 143 -4.72 4.23 -16.65
CA ASP A 143 -3.53 3.74 -15.93
C ASP A 143 -3.62 2.24 -15.62
N LEU A 144 -4.81 1.72 -15.28
CA LEU A 144 -5.02 0.30 -15.01
C LEU A 144 -4.98 -0.56 -16.28
N ASP A 145 -5.52 -0.04 -17.38
CA ASP A 145 -5.47 -0.64 -18.71
C ASP A 145 -4.04 -0.68 -19.23
N ALA A 146 -3.29 0.42 -19.13
CA ALA A 146 -1.85 0.43 -19.45
C ALA A 146 -1.05 -0.56 -18.58
N TYR A 147 -1.49 -0.81 -17.35
CA TYR A 147 -0.81 -1.77 -16.48
C TYR A 147 -1.13 -3.23 -16.84
N TYR A 148 -2.39 -3.58 -17.09
CA TYR A 148 -2.78 -4.98 -17.34
C TYR A 148 -2.82 -5.38 -18.82
N ASN A 149 -3.23 -4.47 -19.70
CA ASN A 149 -3.60 -4.75 -21.09
C ASN A 149 -2.64 -4.16 -22.12
N GLU A 150 -1.57 -3.48 -21.70
CA GLU A 150 -0.58 -3.02 -22.66
C GLU A 150 0.05 -4.21 -23.39
N ASP A 151 -0.02 -4.13 -24.72
CA ASP A 151 0.40 -5.17 -25.64
C ASP A 151 1.91 -5.40 -25.53
N GLN A 152 2.27 -6.50 -24.86
CA GLN A 152 3.67 -6.90 -24.66
C GLN A 152 4.40 -7.10 -25.98
N THR A 153 3.68 -7.52 -27.03
CA THR A 153 4.28 -7.74 -28.35
C THR A 153 4.73 -6.43 -28.99
N LYS A 154 3.94 -5.35 -28.87
CA LYS A 154 4.32 -4.02 -29.39
C LYS A 154 5.54 -3.44 -28.66
N ALA A 155 5.63 -3.63 -27.35
CA ALA A 155 6.77 -3.19 -26.57
C ALA A 155 8.06 -3.92 -27.00
N GLU A 156 7.97 -5.24 -27.22
CA GLU A 156 9.07 -6.06 -27.75
C GLU A 156 9.48 -5.64 -29.18
N PHE A 157 8.52 -5.35 -30.07
CA PHE A 157 8.80 -4.82 -31.42
C PHE A 157 9.51 -3.46 -31.40
N MET A 158 9.30 -2.65 -30.36
CA MET A 158 9.87 -1.31 -30.22
C MET A 158 11.14 -1.27 -29.36
N ASP A 159 11.65 -2.41 -28.89
CA ASP A 159 12.75 -2.53 -27.92
C ASP A 159 12.51 -1.69 -26.63
N GLN A 160 11.26 -1.62 -26.20
CA GLN A 160 10.85 -0.91 -25.00
C GLN A 160 10.30 -1.90 -23.96
N LEU A 161 10.57 -1.63 -22.68
CA LEU A 161 9.92 -2.39 -21.62
C LEU A 161 8.45 -1.94 -21.51
N PRO A 162 7.50 -2.89 -21.34
CA PRO A 162 6.12 -2.54 -21.02
C PRO A 162 6.04 -1.63 -19.78
N VAL A 163 5.08 -0.70 -19.76
CA VAL A 163 4.74 0.21 -18.66
C VAL A 163 4.65 -0.53 -17.34
N LYS A 164 3.95 -1.67 -17.30
CA LYS A 164 3.89 -2.55 -16.11
C LYS A 164 5.28 -2.89 -15.57
N SER A 165 6.18 -3.31 -16.44
CA SER A 165 7.56 -3.65 -16.09
C SER A 165 8.35 -2.43 -15.60
N LEU A 166 8.18 -1.27 -16.24
CA LEU A 166 8.80 -0.01 -15.80
C LEU A 166 8.32 0.41 -14.39
N ILE A 167 7.02 0.33 -14.13
CA ILE A 167 6.40 0.66 -12.84
C ILE A 167 6.91 -0.31 -11.76
N ARG A 168 6.82 -1.62 -11.99
CA ARG A 168 7.32 -2.65 -11.06
C ARG A 168 8.82 -2.48 -10.79
N ASN A 169 9.61 -2.18 -11.81
CA ASN A 169 11.05 -1.94 -11.66
C ASN A 169 11.37 -0.77 -10.73
N ARG A 170 10.51 0.24 -10.62
CA ARG A 170 10.69 1.35 -9.67
C ARG A 170 10.74 0.85 -8.22
N LEU A 171 9.78 0.01 -7.84
CA LEU A 171 9.74 -0.62 -6.51
C LEU A 171 10.92 -1.59 -6.34
N ARG A 172 11.16 -2.48 -7.31
CA ARG A 172 12.25 -3.47 -7.27
C ARG A 172 13.61 -2.82 -7.03
N ARG A 173 13.92 -1.70 -7.71
CA ARG A 173 15.17 -0.95 -7.54
C ARG A 173 15.32 -0.38 -6.12
N LEU A 174 14.25 0.16 -5.55
CA LEU A 174 14.27 0.69 -4.18
C LEU A 174 14.43 -0.43 -3.14
N LEU A 175 13.79 -1.58 -3.35
CA LEU A 175 13.98 -2.77 -2.51
C LEU A 175 15.43 -3.25 -2.58
N TYR A 176 15.99 -3.42 -3.78
CA TYR A 176 17.38 -3.83 -3.96
C TYR A 176 18.39 -2.89 -3.29
N LYS A 177 18.23 -1.57 -3.48
CA LYS A 177 19.09 -0.54 -2.89
C LYS A 177 19.04 -0.56 -1.36
N ASN A 178 17.89 -0.93 -0.78
CA ASN A 178 17.65 -0.91 0.66
C ASN A 178 17.54 -2.30 1.30
N ARG A 179 17.97 -3.37 0.61
CA ARG A 179 17.87 -4.77 1.06
C ARG A 179 18.49 -5.11 2.42
N HIS A 180 19.35 -4.24 2.94
CA HIS A 180 19.99 -4.37 4.26
C HIS A 180 19.21 -3.68 5.39
N LYS A 181 18.06 -3.08 5.06
CA LYS A 181 17.19 -2.36 5.99
C LYS A 181 15.96 -3.20 6.30
N ARG A 182 15.34 -2.94 7.46
CA ARG A 182 13.99 -3.40 7.74
C ARG A 182 13.01 -2.45 7.04
N ILE A 183 12.13 -2.98 6.21
CA ILE A 183 11.28 -2.20 5.31
C ILE A 183 9.81 -2.36 5.69
N LEU A 184 9.11 -1.22 5.81
CA LEU A 184 7.66 -1.13 5.80
C LEU A 184 7.23 -0.49 4.48
N ILE A 185 6.24 -1.07 3.80
CA ILE A 185 5.67 -0.52 2.57
C ILE A 185 4.25 -0.05 2.84
N VAL A 186 3.95 1.22 2.55
CA VAL A 186 2.60 1.79 2.59
C VAL A 186 2.14 2.05 1.16
N ALA A 187 1.07 1.39 0.73
CA ALA A 187 0.61 1.41 -0.64
C ALA A 187 -0.85 1.86 -0.75
N HIS A 188 -1.10 2.90 -1.54
CA HIS A 188 -2.42 3.48 -1.73
C HIS A 188 -3.05 3.03 -3.05
N SER A 189 -4.31 2.62 -3.03
CA SER A 189 -5.09 2.34 -4.24
C SER A 189 -4.32 1.40 -5.19
N MET A 190 -4.16 1.70 -6.48
CA MET A 190 -3.34 0.87 -7.40
C MET A 190 -1.90 0.63 -6.93
N GLY A 191 -1.34 1.48 -6.06
CA GLY A 191 -0.08 1.18 -5.40
C GLY A 191 -0.08 -0.16 -4.66
N SER A 192 -1.22 -0.59 -4.11
CA SER A 192 -1.35 -1.89 -3.44
C SER A 192 -1.27 -3.06 -4.43
N ILE A 193 -1.86 -2.93 -5.62
CA ILE A 193 -1.72 -3.89 -6.73
C ILE A 193 -0.25 -4.02 -7.14
N ILE A 194 0.41 -2.89 -7.43
CA ILE A 194 1.82 -2.85 -7.82
C ILE A 194 2.70 -3.51 -6.74
N THR A 195 2.40 -3.21 -5.48
CA THR A 195 3.15 -3.77 -4.35
C THR A 195 2.93 -5.27 -4.25
N TYR A 196 1.68 -5.74 -4.28
CA TYR A 196 1.36 -7.17 -4.25
C TYR A 196 2.10 -7.94 -5.35
N ASP A 197 2.03 -7.47 -6.59
CA ASP A 197 2.69 -8.12 -7.73
C ASP A 197 4.20 -8.24 -7.52
N VAL A 198 4.86 -7.16 -7.10
CA VAL A 198 6.30 -7.16 -6.89
C VAL A 198 6.70 -8.06 -5.71
N LEU A 199 5.92 -8.05 -4.64
CA LEU A 199 6.19 -8.87 -3.46
C LEU A 199 5.96 -10.35 -3.73
N TYR A 200 4.95 -10.71 -4.54
CA TYR A 200 4.70 -12.07 -4.98
C TYR A 200 5.82 -12.57 -5.92
N LEU A 201 6.18 -11.78 -6.94
CA LEU A 201 7.27 -12.12 -7.87
C LEU A 201 8.63 -12.28 -7.17
N LEU A 202 8.86 -11.54 -6.09
CA LEU A 202 10.13 -11.54 -5.36
C LEU A 202 10.07 -12.29 -4.02
N GLN A 203 9.05 -13.13 -3.83
CA GLN A 203 8.72 -13.70 -2.52
C GLN A 203 9.82 -14.57 -1.91
N ASN A 204 10.72 -15.11 -2.74
CA ASN A 204 11.85 -15.93 -2.32
C ASN A 204 13.19 -15.16 -2.23
N ILE A 205 13.17 -13.84 -2.45
CA ILE A 205 14.39 -13.01 -2.57
C ILE A 205 14.45 -11.95 -1.47
N TYR A 206 13.31 -11.38 -1.08
CA TYR A 206 13.24 -10.30 -0.09
C TYR A 206 12.35 -10.67 1.09
N GLU A 207 12.70 -10.14 2.25
CA GLU A 207 11.86 -10.14 3.44
C GLU A 207 11.44 -8.69 3.75
N ILE A 208 10.14 -8.44 3.77
CA ILE A 208 9.50 -7.17 4.11
C ILE A 208 8.83 -7.33 5.47
N ASP A 209 9.13 -6.43 6.40
CA ASP A 209 8.63 -6.55 7.77
C ASP A 209 7.12 -6.26 7.83
N THR A 210 6.64 -5.27 7.07
CA THR A 210 5.23 -4.91 7.05
C THR A 210 4.80 -4.39 5.69
N PHE A 211 3.68 -4.90 5.19
CA PHE A 211 2.94 -4.34 4.07
C PHE A 211 1.65 -3.71 4.60
N VAL A 212 1.40 -2.45 4.25
CA VAL A 212 0.15 -1.74 4.54
C VAL A 212 -0.51 -1.38 3.21
N SER A 213 -1.69 -1.92 2.95
CA SER A 213 -2.56 -1.49 1.86
C SER A 213 -3.60 -0.50 2.39
N MET A 214 -3.89 0.57 1.66
CA MET A 214 -4.90 1.55 2.06
C MET A 214 -5.73 2.04 0.87
N GLY A 215 -7.05 2.14 1.06
CA GLY A 215 -7.98 2.39 -0.05
C GLY A 215 -7.81 1.36 -1.17
N SER A 216 -7.63 0.09 -0.79
CA SER A 216 -7.08 -0.94 -1.67
C SER A 216 -8.16 -1.58 -2.57
N PRO A 217 -7.98 -1.61 -3.90
CA PRO A 217 -8.88 -2.31 -4.81
C PRO A 217 -8.63 -3.83 -4.89
N LEU A 218 -7.75 -4.39 -4.06
CA LEU A 218 -7.33 -5.80 -4.14
C LEU A 218 -8.48 -6.80 -3.94
N GLY A 219 -9.57 -6.42 -3.27
CA GLY A 219 -10.74 -7.28 -3.10
C GLY A 219 -11.66 -7.32 -4.32
N LEU A 220 -11.52 -6.38 -5.25
CA LEU A 220 -12.40 -6.30 -6.43
C LEU A 220 -12.24 -7.56 -7.31
N PRO A 221 -13.34 -8.23 -7.71
CA PRO A 221 -13.27 -9.46 -8.51
C PRO A 221 -12.41 -9.36 -9.77
N LEU A 222 -12.53 -8.25 -10.52
CA LEU A 222 -11.73 -8.02 -11.74
C LEU A 222 -10.23 -7.88 -11.43
N ILE A 223 -9.89 -7.24 -10.31
CA ILE A 223 -8.49 -7.09 -9.89
C ILE A 223 -7.92 -8.44 -9.45
N ARG A 224 -8.69 -9.23 -8.68
CA ARG A 224 -8.28 -10.58 -8.27
C ARG A 224 -8.05 -11.50 -9.46
N GLU A 225 -8.93 -11.45 -10.45
CA GLU A 225 -8.79 -12.19 -11.70
C GLU A 225 -7.55 -11.76 -12.49
N ASN A 226 -7.30 -10.45 -12.62
CA ASN A 226 -6.10 -9.96 -13.29
C ASN A 226 -4.81 -10.38 -12.58
N ILE A 227 -4.79 -10.34 -11.24
CA ILE A 227 -3.66 -10.82 -10.43
C ILE A 227 -3.45 -12.33 -10.65
N ALA A 228 -4.52 -13.12 -10.62
CA ALA A 228 -4.42 -14.55 -10.84
C ALA A 228 -3.86 -14.88 -12.23
N ASN A 229 -4.39 -14.25 -13.28
CA ASN A 229 -3.91 -14.42 -14.65
C ASN A 229 -2.43 -14.05 -14.79
N GLU A 230 -2.04 -12.92 -14.19
CA GLU A 230 -0.66 -12.44 -14.22
C GLU A 230 0.33 -13.42 -13.58
N HIS A 231 -0.04 -14.03 -12.46
CA HIS A 231 0.81 -14.97 -11.73
C HIS A 231 0.52 -16.44 -12.07
N GLN A 232 -0.27 -16.69 -13.12
CA GLN A 232 -0.65 -18.03 -13.61
C GLN A 232 -1.24 -18.93 -12.51
N LEU A 233 -2.09 -18.33 -11.67
CA LEU A 233 -2.80 -19.01 -10.60
C LEU A 233 -4.10 -19.61 -11.13
N ASP A 234 -4.42 -20.85 -10.73
CA ASP A 234 -5.74 -21.43 -10.99
C ASP A 234 -6.78 -20.67 -10.16
N TYR A 235 -7.57 -19.83 -10.84
CA TYR A 235 -8.51 -18.92 -10.20
C TYR A 235 -9.92 -19.12 -10.72
N LYS A 236 -10.84 -19.29 -9.78
CA LYS A 236 -12.29 -19.30 -9.96
C LYS A 236 -12.90 -18.38 -8.92
N GLU A 237 -14.15 -17.98 -9.12
CA GLU A 237 -14.83 -17.17 -8.10
C GLU A 237 -14.86 -17.95 -6.77
N GLY A 238 -14.46 -17.29 -5.68
CA GLY A 238 -14.26 -17.91 -4.37
C GLY A 238 -12.86 -18.49 -4.11
N THR A 239 -11.96 -18.54 -5.11
CA THR A 239 -10.55 -18.88 -4.88
C THR A 239 -9.88 -17.78 -4.05
N LEU A 240 -9.22 -18.17 -2.97
CA LEU A 240 -8.38 -17.28 -2.17
C LEU A 240 -7.03 -17.09 -2.86
N LEU A 241 -6.63 -15.84 -3.07
CA LEU A 241 -5.30 -15.53 -3.59
C LEU A 241 -4.23 -15.75 -2.51
N PRO A 242 -3.01 -16.16 -2.86
CA PRO A 242 -1.96 -16.38 -1.88
C PRO A 242 -1.44 -15.08 -1.27
N THR A 243 -1.24 -15.03 0.05
CA THR A 243 -0.44 -13.96 0.65
C THR A 243 1.04 -14.13 0.25
N PRO A 244 1.76 -13.08 -0.21
CA PRO A 244 3.16 -13.23 -0.58
C PRO A 244 4.06 -13.77 0.54
N GLU A 245 4.95 -14.72 0.25
CA GLU A 245 5.89 -15.27 1.26
C GLU A 245 6.91 -14.24 1.77
N SER A 246 7.13 -13.16 1.00
CA SER A 246 8.08 -12.10 1.35
C SER A 246 7.66 -11.26 2.57
N ILE A 247 6.40 -11.28 3.01
CA ILE A 247 5.93 -10.39 4.07
C ILE A 247 5.81 -11.08 5.42
N ASN A 248 6.04 -10.31 6.49
CA ASN A 248 5.87 -10.76 7.87
C ASN A 248 4.62 -10.20 8.56
N ASN A 249 4.02 -9.14 8.03
CA ASN A 249 2.77 -8.54 8.51
C ASN A 249 2.04 -7.90 7.33
N TRP A 250 0.71 -8.00 7.29
CA TRP A 250 -0.12 -7.30 6.33
C TRP A 250 -1.30 -6.63 7.03
N TYR A 251 -1.34 -5.30 6.99
CA TYR A 251 -2.49 -4.50 7.44
C TYR A 251 -3.20 -3.89 6.24
N ASN A 252 -4.53 -3.94 6.25
CA ASN A 252 -5.35 -3.28 5.24
C ASN A 252 -6.22 -2.22 5.91
N LEU A 253 -6.14 -0.97 5.45
CA LEU A 253 -6.92 0.14 5.97
C LEU A 253 -7.97 0.60 4.95
N SER A 254 -9.24 0.65 5.37
CA SER A 254 -10.36 1.09 4.52
C SER A 254 -11.26 2.09 5.26
N ASP A 255 -11.80 3.05 4.52
CA ASP A 255 -12.87 3.93 5.01
C ASP A 255 -14.21 3.44 4.45
N LYS A 256 -15.27 3.47 5.26
CA LYS A 256 -16.63 3.03 4.87
C LYS A 256 -17.25 3.85 3.74
N GLU A 257 -16.76 5.07 3.54
CA GLU A 257 -17.17 6.01 2.49
C GLU A 257 -16.24 5.96 1.26
N ASP A 258 -15.19 5.13 1.29
CA ASP A 258 -14.30 4.93 0.15
C ASP A 258 -14.86 3.87 -0.80
N HIS A 259 -15.50 4.35 -1.88
CA HIS A 259 -16.17 3.49 -2.85
C HIS A 259 -15.23 2.53 -3.59
N PHE A 260 -13.93 2.83 -3.67
CA PHE A 260 -12.96 1.95 -4.33
C PHE A 260 -12.43 0.85 -3.42
N ALA A 261 -12.63 0.99 -2.10
CA ALA A 261 -12.27 0.01 -1.09
C ALA A 261 -13.49 -0.80 -0.62
N VAL A 262 -14.57 -0.87 -1.41
CA VAL A 262 -15.84 -1.46 -0.96
C VAL A 262 -15.74 -2.97 -0.64
N PHE A 263 -14.78 -3.67 -1.24
CA PHE A 263 -14.39 -5.04 -0.89
C PHE A 263 -13.19 -4.97 0.06
N ASP A 264 -13.45 -4.40 1.25
CA ASP A 264 -12.47 -4.05 2.27
C ASP A 264 -12.01 -5.22 3.14
N GLU A 265 -12.77 -6.30 3.20
CA GLU A 265 -12.44 -7.51 3.98
C GLU A 265 -11.44 -8.38 3.20
N LEU A 266 -10.20 -7.88 3.01
CA LEU A 266 -9.18 -8.61 2.26
C LEU A 266 -8.84 -9.96 2.89
N ALA A 267 -9.01 -10.13 4.20
CA ALA A 267 -8.81 -11.41 4.87
C ALA A 267 -9.73 -12.53 4.35
N GLU A 268 -10.86 -12.20 3.72
CA GLU A 268 -11.79 -13.15 3.08
C GLU A 268 -11.38 -13.52 1.65
N PHE A 269 -10.42 -12.80 1.06
CA PHE A 269 -9.99 -13.01 -0.34
C PHE A 269 -8.57 -13.55 -0.47
N PHE A 270 -7.79 -13.56 0.63
CA PHE A 270 -6.39 -13.99 0.62
C PHE A 270 -6.13 -15.10 1.64
N ALA A 271 -5.51 -16.18 1.17
CA ALA A 271 -5.06 -17.29 1.99
C ALA A 271 -3.81 -16.91 2.79
N PRO A 272 -3.63 -17.47 4.00
CA PRO A 272 -2.38 -17.28 4.75
C PRO A 272 -1.18 -17.86 3.99
N ASN A 273 -0.02 -17.22 4.17
CA ASN A 273 1.26 -17.74 3.69
C ASN A 273 1.84 -18.80 4.65
N SER A 274 3.02 -19.35 4.35
CA SER A 274 3.68 -20.39 5.17
C SER A 274 3.97 -19.99 6.62
N LYS A 275 3.88 -18.68 6.95
CA LYS A 275 4.10 -18.10 8.28
C LYS A 275 2.78 -17.76 8.99
N GLU A 276 1.64 -18.25 8.47
CA GLU A 276 0.29 -17.90 8.92
C GLU A 276 -0.04 -16.40 8.81
N ILE A 277 0.65 -15.68 7.92
CA ILE A 277 0.38 -14.27 7.68
C ILE A 277 -0.69 -14.14 6.60
N LYS A 278 -1.74 -13.37 6.90
CA LYS A 278 -2.80 -12.93 5.99
C LYS A 278 -3.16 -11.46 6.29
N PRO A 279 -3.95 -10.78 5.44
CA PRO A 279 -4.41 -9.43 5.74
C PRO A 279 -5.11 -9.32 7.09
N ILE A 280 -4.85 -8.24 7.82
CA ILE A 280 -5.62 -7.80 8.98
C ILE A 280 -6.32 -6.50 8.59
N ASP A 281 -7.65 -6.57 8.48
CA ASP A 281 -8.47 -5.45 8.02
C ASP A 281 -8.83 -4.51 9.18
N HIS A 282 -8.63 -3.21 8.97
CA HIS A 282 -8.95 -2.14 9.90
C HIS A 282 -9.80 -1.09 9.19
N LEU A 283 -10.99 -0.85 9.75
CA LEU A 283 -11.79 0.31 9.37
C LEU A 283 -11.19 1.57 10.01
N VAL A 284 -11.00 2.59 9.19
CA VAL A 284 -10.44 3.89 9.60
C VAL A 284 -11.35 5.03 9.15
N ASP A 285 -11.14 6.20 9.73
CA ASP A 285 -11.81 7.44 9.29
C ASP A 285 -10.81 8.32 8.54
N ASN A 286 -10.95 8.36 7.23
CA ASN A 286 -10.21 9.23 6.34
C ASN A 286 -10.83 10.63 6.40
N ASP A 287 -10.35 11.41 7.36
CA ASP A 287 -10.81 12.77 7.61
C ASP A 287 -10.52 13.76 6.46
N TYR A 288 -9.74 13.40 5.43
CA TYR A 288 -9.45 14.31 4.31
C TYR A 288 -10.74 14.75 3.60
N LYS A 289 -11.76 13.87 3.59
CA LYS A 289 -13.10 14.13 3.05
C LYS A 289 -13.81 15.35 3.66
N ASN A 290 -13.36 15.81 4.83
CA ASN A 290 -13.98 16.90 5.58
C ASN A 290 -13.47 18.30 5.20
N TRP A 291 -12.46 18.41 4.32
CA TRP A 291 -11.66 19.64 4.25
C TRP A 291 -11.49 20.26 2.87
N VAL A 292 -11.29 19.46 1.81
CA VAL A 292 -11.08 20.00 0.45
C VAL A 292 -12.20 19.55 -0.47
N THR A 293 -12.36 18.23 -0.57
CA THR A 293 -13.35 17.54 -1.36
C THR A 293 -13.97 16.48 -0.48
N ASN A 294 -15.20 16.03 -0.78
CA ASN A 294 -15.81 14.88 -0.12
C ASN A 294 -15.20 13.56 -0.64
N ASN A 295 -13.88 13.41 -0.49
CA ASN A 295 -13.11 12.28 -1.02
C ASN A 295 -12.49 11.43 0.10
N ALA A 296 -13.22 10.39 0.51
CA ALA A 296 -12.76 9.38 1.46
C ALA A 296 -11.64 8.47 0.91
N HIS A 297 -11.31 8.56 -0.38
CA HIS A 297 -10.24 7.79 -1.01
C HIS A 297 -8.87 8.49 -0.94
N LYS A 298 -8.78 9.74 -0.49
CA LYS A 298 -7.51 10.48 -0.58
C LYS A 298 -6.45 9.93 0.37
N SER A 299 -5.27 9.57 -0.17
CA SER A 299 -4.15 9.00 0.63
C SER A 299 -3.77 9.80 1.88
N TYR A 300 -3.84 11.12 1.88
CA TYR A 300 -3.37 11.92 3.01
C TYR A 300 -4.15 11.65 4.31
N GLY A 301 -5.46 11.45 4.24
CA GLY A 301 -6.23 11.16 5.45
C GLY A 301 -5.96 9.76 5.98
N TYR A 302 -5.86 8.74 5.12
CA TYR A 302 -5.38 7.41 5.50
C TYR A 302 -4.01 7.45 6.22
N LEU A 303 -3.07 8.23 5.69
CA LEU A 303 -1.71 8.32 6.24
C LEU A 303 -1.65 8.96 7.64
N ARG A 304 -2.64 9.79 7.99
CA ARG A 304 -2.69 10.50 9.27
C ARG A 304 -3.70 9.91 10.25
N THR A 305 -4.24 8.72 9.98
CA THR A 305 -5.10 8.03 10.94
C THR A 305 -4.29 7.54 12.15
N PRO A 306 -4.93 7.39 13.33
CA PRO A 306 -4.31 6.74 14.48
C PRO A 306 -3.83 5.31 14.19
N GLU A 307 -4.57 4.55 13.38
CA GLU A 307 -4.23 3.16 13.02
C GLU A 307 -2.93 3.11 12.22
N MET A 308 -2.79 3.95 11.19
CA MET A 308 -1.53 4.08 10.46
C MET A 308 -0.40 4.53 11.38
N GLY A 309 -0.67 5.52 12.23
CA GLY A 309 0.29 5.99 13.23
C GLY A 309 0.80 4.86 14.14
N ARG A 310 -0.10 3.98 14.61
CA ARG A 310 0.23 2.85 15.47
C ARG A 310 1.06 1.80 14.75
N ILE A 311 0.65 1.40 13.55
CA ILE A 311 1.42 0.44 12.72
C ILE A 311 2.84 0.95 12.48
N VAL A 312 2.98 2.24 12.16
CA VAL A 312 4.29 2.85 11.93
C VAL A 312 5.09 2.98 13.23
N ALA A 313 4.46 3.33 14.36
CA ALA A 313 5.13 3.41 15.66
C ALA A 313 5.66 2.04 16.10
N ASP A 314 4.84 0.99 15.99
CA ASP A 314 5.20 -0.39 16.31
C ASP A 314 6.34 -0.87 15.41
N PHE A 315 6.22 -0.60 14.11
CA PHE A 315 7.31 -0.83 13.17
C PHE A 315 8.59 -0.12 13.62
N LEU A 316 8.57 1.17 13.92
CA LEU A 316 9.80 1.90 14.26
C LEU A 316 10.39 1.50 15.61
N ASN A 317 9.56 1.10 16.59
CA ASN A 317 9.97 0.73 17.94
C ASN A 317 10.42 -0.74 18.08
N LYS A 318 10.05 -1.61 17.13
CA LYS A 318 10.45 -3.02 17.14
C LYS A 318 11.98 -3.17 17.13
N LYS A 319 12.52 -3.73 18.21
CA LYS A 319 13.93 -4.11 18.34
C LYS A 319 14.22 -5.31 17.44
N PRO A 320 15.41 -5.40 16.82
CA PRO A 320 15.78 -6.57 16.04
C PRO A 320 15.88 -7.81 16.93
N ASP A 321 15.38 -8.94 16.44
CA ASP A 321 15.52 -10.24 17.12
C ASP A 321 16.98 -10.50 17.48
N THR A 322 17.20 -10.89 18.73
CA THR A 322 18.49 -11.30 19.25
C THR A 322 18.98 -12.56 18.53
N VAL A 323 20.30 -12.81 18.56
CA VAL A 323 20.89 -14.05 18.00
C VAL A 323 20.19 -15.29 18.58
N TRP A 324 19.86 -15.25 19.87
CA TRP A 324 19.15 -16.30 20.56
C TRP A 324 17.74 -16.56 20.00
N GLU A 325 16.96 -15.51 19.76
CA GLU A 325 15.61 -15.62 19.17
C GLU A 325 15.67 -16.15 17.74
N LYS A 326 16.67 -15.75 16.95
CA LYS A 326 16.90 -16.28 15.60
C LYS A 326 17.27 -17.76 15.62
N THR A 327 18.17 -18.17 16.52
CA THR A 327 18.56 -19.58 16.66
C THR A 327 17.38 -20.43 17.13
N LYS A 328 16.56 -19.91 18.05
CA LYS A 328 15.35 -20.60 18.52
C LYS A 328 14.32 -20.75 17.40
N LYS A 329 14.14 -19.73 16.56
CA LYS A 329 13.27 -19.79 15.38
C LYS A 329 13.76 -20.81 14.36
N LEU A 330 15.07 -20.80 14.04
CA LEU A 330 15.68 -21.80 13.16
C LEU A 330 15.51 -23.23 13.68
N LEU A 331 15.74 -23.46 14.98
CA LEU A 331 15.56 -24.79 15.59
C LEU A 331 14.10 -25.24 15.52
N LYS A 332 13.15 -24.34 15.76
CA LYS A 332 11.72 -24.63 15.64
C LYS A 332 11.33 -24.98 14.20
N ASP A 333 11.80 -24.22 13.22
CA ASP A 333 11.53 -24.45 11.79
C ASP A 333 12.21 -25.73 11.25
N THR A 334 13.31 -26.17 11.86
CA THR A 334 14.00 -27.42 11.50
C THR A 334 13.28 -28.63 12.10
N LEU A 335 12.82 -28.51 13.35
CA LEU A 335 12.04 -29.56 14.01
C LEU A 335 10.68 -29.76 13.33
N SER A 336 9.99 -28.68 12.93
CA SER A 336 8.70 -28.77 12.23
C SER A 336 8.79 -29.29 10.79
N LYS A 337 9.99 -29.54 10.26
CA LYS A 337 10.23 -30.15 8.94
C LYS A 337 10.69 -31.62 9.03
N LEU A 338 10.93 -32.10 10.24
CA LEU A 338 11.34 -33.48 10.53
C LEU A 338 10.18 -34.35 11.04
N ASP A 339 9.08 -33.72 11.45
CA ASP A 339 7.76 -34.33 11.64
C ASP A 339 6.94 -34.19 10.34
#